data_AF-A0AB39PH99-F1
#
_entry.id   AF-A0AB39PH99-F1
#
_cell.length_a   1.000
_cell.length_b   1.000
_cell.length_c   1.000
_cell.angle_alpha   90.00
_cell.angle_beta   90.00
_cell.angle_gamma   90.00
#
_symmetry.space_group_name_H-M   'P 1'
#
loop_
_entity.id
_entity.type
_entity.pdbx_description
1 polymer ?
#
loop_
_entity_poly.entity_id
_entity_poly.type
_entity_poly.pdbx_seq_one_letter_code
_entity_poly.pdbx_strand_id
1 'polypeptide(L)'
;MTEPPRPSHDFTTVYAENDLGLTALPFARRASTDGHGIVVEGNCPRCHGRTATEYRHGLPGTGTKGLLTWLTGAGAAPGNDAADLTREVHFCECGHPHPNLPADAAFVGCGASWRLAALTSGDVT
;
A
#
# COMPACT_ATOMS: atom_id res chain seq x y z
N MET A 1 -27.45 13.64 1.85
CA MET A 1 -26.52 13.45 0.72
C MET A 1 -26.18 11.97 0.68
N THR A 2 -26.55 11.28 -0.39
CA THR A 2 -26.31 9.83 -0.54
C THR A 2 -24.89 9.63 -1.04
N GLU A 3 -24.06 8.87 -0.32
CA GLU A 3 -22.71 8.52 -0.75
C GLU A 3 -22.79 7.79 -2.10
N PRO A 4 -21.93 8.13 -3.09
CA PRO A 4 -21.90 7.39 -4.35
C PRO A 4 -21.54 5.92 -4.11
N PRO A 5 -22.15 4.98 -4.86
CA PRO A 5 -21.85 3.56 -4.70
C PRO A 5 -20.38 3.29 -5.02
N ARG A 6 -19.71 2.56 -4.14
CA ARG A 6 -18.34 2.10 -4.38
C ARG A 6 -18.32 1.21 -5.64
N PRO A 7 -17.39 1.43 -6.58
CA PRO A 7 -17.29 0.59 -7.77
C PRO A 7 -17.00 -0.86 -7.35
N SER A 8 -17.74 -1.79 -7.96
CA SER A 8 -17.54 -3.23 -7.76
C SER A 8 -16.28 -3.68 -8.49
N HIS A 9 -15.61 -4.70 -7.94
CA HIS A 9 -14.49 -5.36 -8.61
C HIS A 9 -14.90 -5.87 -9.99
N ASP A 10 -14.11 -5.52 -11.01
CA ASP A 10 -14.24 -6.02 -12.37
C ASP A 10 -13.34 -7.26 -12.58
N PHE A 11 -13.97 -8.42 -12.45
CA PHE A 11 -13.33 -9.72 -12.67
C PHE A 11 -13.01 -10.02 -14.14
N THR A 12 -13.51 -9.20 -15.07
CA THR A 12 -13.29 -9.39 -16.52
C THR A 12 -12.04 -8.67 -17.03
N THR A 13 -11.49 -7.74 -16.24
CA THR A 13 -10.22 -7.07 -16.54
C THR A 13 -9.12 -8.11 -16.80
N VAL A 14 -8.52 -8.09 -17.99
CA VAL A 14 -7.40 -8.99 -18.37
C VAL A 14 -6.11 -8.54 -17.66
N TYR A 15 -5.28 -9.47 -17.19
CA TYR A 15 -3.96 -9.15 -16.67
C TYR A 15 -3.16 -8.32 -17.67
N ALA A 16 -2.58 -7.22 -17.21
CA ALA A 16 -1.63 -6.43 -17.97
C ALA A 16 -0.76 -5.63 -17.00
N GLU A 17 0.55 -5.72 -17.17
CA GLU A 17 1.49 -4.81 -16.52
C GLU A 17 1.28 -3.41 -17.06
N ASN A 18 0.70 -2.54 -16.23
CA ASN A 18 0.31 -1.21 -16.66
C ASN A 18 0.53 -0.19 -15.55
N ASP A 19 1.46 0.73 -15.76
CA ASP A 19 1.66 1.89 -14.89
C ASP A 19 0.58 2.94 -15.20
N LEU A 20 -0.33 3.15 -14.25
CA LEU A 20 -1.41 4.11 -14.34
C LEU A 20 -0.96 5.53 -13.96
N GLY A 21 0.29 5.70 -13.54
CA GLY A 21 0.84 6.96 -13.09
C GLY A 21 0.29 7.37 -11.72
N LEU A 22 -0.06 8.65 -11.58
CA LEU A 22 -0.54 9.21 -10.32
C LEU A 22 -2.06 9.05 -10.20
N THR A 23 -2.52 8.40 -9.13
CA THR A 23 -3.95 8.27 -8.84
C THR A 23 -4.41 9.26 -7.77
N ALA A 24 -5.58 9.86 -7.99
CA ALA A 24 -6.30 10.68 -7.02
C ALA A 24 -7.38 9.90 -6.25
N LEU A 25 -7.49 8.59 -6.48
CA LEU A 25 -8.41 7.74 -5.72
C LEU A 25 -8.04 7.73 -4.22
N PRO A 26 -9.04 7.59 -3.34
CA PRO A 26 -8.80 7.59 -1.90
C PRO A 26 -8.07 6.31 -1.47
N PHE A 27 -6.94 6.51 -0.81
CA PHE A 27 -6.22 5.46 -0.08
C PHE A 27 -5.99 5.92 1.35
N ALA A 28 -6.15 4.98 2.28
CA ALA A 28 -5.91 5.19 3.70
C ALA A 28 -4.63 4.46 4.14
N ARG A 29 -3.92 5.04 5.10
CA ARG A 29 -2.89 4.35 5.87
C ARG A 29 -3.38 4.02 7.26
N ARG A 30 -2.98 2.88 7.78
CA ARG A 30 -3.18 2.51 9.19
C ARG A 30 -1.94 1.79 9.73
N ALA A 31 -1.79 1.75 11.04
CA ALA A 31 -0.75 0.93 11.65
C ALA A 31 -0.99 -0.56 11.31
N SER A 32 0.09 -1.31 11.11
CA SER A 32 0.03 -2.77 11.07
C SER A 32 -0.42 -3.32 12.43
N THR A 33 -0.99 -4.52 12.43
CA THR A 33 -1.56 -5.16 13.63
C THR A 33 -0.52 -5.42 14.71
N ASP A 34 0.73 -5.62 14.34
CA ASP A 34 1.84 -5.82 15.27
C ASP A 34 2.58 -4.51 15.61
N GLY A 35 2.13 -3.37 15.09
CA GLY A 35 2.73 -2.06 15.33
C GLY A 35 4.09 -1.83 14.69
N HIS A 36 4.59 -2.75 13.85
CA HIS A 36 5.92 -2.69 13.24
C HIS A 36 5.89 -2.29 11.76
N GLY A 37 4.80 -1.67 11.32
CA GLY A 37 4.65 -1.23 9.94
C GLY A 37 3.38 -0.44 9.72
N ILE A 38 3.15 -0.11 8.44
CA ILE A 38 2.01 0.64 7.96
C ILE A 38 1.35 -0.16 6.84
N VAL A 39 0.02 -0.27 6.91
CA VAL A 39 -0.78 -0.82 5.83
C VAL A 39 -1.37 0.34 5.05
N VAL A 40 -1.13 0.37 3.74
CA VAL A 40 -1.80 1.26 2.79
C VAL A 40 -2.90 0.47 2.09
N GLU A 41 -4.14 0.92 2.18
CA GLU A 41 -5.29 0.21 1.62
C GLU A 41 -6.24 1.13 0.84
N GLY A 42 -6.87 0.56 -0.17
CA GLY A 42 -7.80 1.25 -1.06
C GLY A 42 -8.35 0.34 -2.13
N ASN A 43 -8.86 0.91 -3.22
CA ASN A 43 -9.33 0.16 -4.38
C ASN A 43 -8.35 0.35 -5.55
N CYS A 44 -8.01 -0.75 -6.22
CA CYS A 44 -7.22 -0.72 -7.45
C CYS A 44 -7.87 0.24 -8.48
N PRO A 45 -7.14 1.22 -9.03
CA PRO A 45 -7.72 2.16 -10.00
C PRO A 45 -8.15 1.53 -11.33
N ARG A 46 -7.76 0.28 -11.59
CA ARG A 46 -8.08 -0.46 -12.82
C ARG A 46 -9.22 -1.45 -12.63
N CYS A 47 -9.04 -2.45 -11.76
CA CYS A 47 -10.06 -3.48 -11.57
C CYS A 47 -11.06 -3.14 -10.45
N HIS A 48 -10.84 -2.08 -9.66
CA HIS A 48 -11.68 -1.70 -8.50
C HIS A 48 -11.67 -2.70 -7.33
N GLY A 49 -10.83 -3.74 -7.38
CA GLY A 49 -10.67 -4.69 -6.27
C GLY A 49 -10.01 -4.02 -5.07
N ARG A 50 -10.41 -4.41 -3.85
CA ARG A 50 -9.73 -3.95 -2.63
C ARG A 50 -8.30 -4.45 -2.64
N THR A 51 -7.34 -3.57 -2.36
CA THR A 51 -5.92 -3.88 -2.30
C THR A 51 -5.36 -3.32 -0.99
N ALA A 52 -4.37 -4.01 -0.43
CA ALA A 52 -3.68 -3.57 0.78
C ALA A 52 -2.22 -4.01 0.73
N THR A 53 -1.30 -3.07 0.92
CA THR A 53 0.14 -3.32 0.92
C THR A 53 0.70 -2.94 2.29
N GLU A 54 1.48 -3.83 2.89
CA GLU A 54 2.13 -3.60 4.18
C GLU A 54 3.60 -3.20 4.00
N TYR A 55 3.97 -2.07 4.61
CA TYR A 55 5.31 -1.52 4.65
C TYR A 55 5.89 -1.69 6.06
N ARG A 56 6.90 -2.54 6.19
CA ARG A 56 7.53 -2.85 7.47
C ARG A 56 8.58 -1.80 7.81
N HIS A 57 8.55 -1.28 9.03
CA HIS A 57 9.66 -0.49 9.55
C HIS A 57 10.84 -1.41 9.84
N GLY A 58 12.06 -0.94 9.57
CA GLY A 58 13.27 -1.67 9.95
C GLY A 58 13.30 -1.88 11.47
N LEU A 59 13.66 -3.09 11.91
CA LEU A 59 13.77 -3.40 13.33
C LEU A 59 14.88 -2.54 13.96
N PRO A 60 14.57 -1.69 14.97
CA PRO A 60 15.61 -0.99 15.69
C PRO A 60 16.49 -2.01 16.44
N GLY A 61 17.82 -1.94 16.22
CA GLY A 61 18.81 -2.71 16.99
C GLY A 61 19.48 -3.90 16.29
N THR A 62 19.11 -4.26 15.04
CA THR A 62 19.73 -5.38 14.31
C THR A 62 20.97 -4.99 13.48
N GLY A 63 21.37 -3.71 13.51
CA GLY A 63 22.66 -3.23 12.98
C GLY A 63 23.58 -2.75 14.09
N THR A 64 24.90 -2.73 13.85
CA THR A 64 25.94 -2.20 14.77
C THR A 64 25.75 -0.73 15.17
N LYS A 65 24.75 -0.04 14.61
CA LYS A 65 24.31 1.31 14.99
C LYS A 65 23.31 1.34 16.16
N GLY A 66 22.78 0.20 16.61
CA GLY A 66 21.81 0.12 17.71
C GLY A 66 22.38 0.56 19.08
N LEU A 67 23.69 0.44 19.28
CA LEU A 67 24.35 0.84 20.52
C LEU A 67 24.31 2.37 20.74
N LEU A 68 24.46 3.14 19.65
CA LEU A 68 24.43 4.61 19.69
C LEU A 68 23.01 5.13 19.90
N THR A 69 22.00 4.53 19.26
CA THR A 69 20.59 4.93 19.41
C THR A 69 20.06 4.64 20.81
N TRP A 70 20.52 3.56 21.45
CA TRP A 70 20.16 3.25 22.85
C TRP A 70 20.75 4.27 23.83
N LEU A 71 21.98 4.75 23.58
CA LEU A 71 22.65 5.76 24.41
C LEU A 71 22.07 7.17 24.25
N THR A 72 21.52 7.52 23.08
CA THR A 72 21.01 8.88 22.82
C THR A 72 19.50 9.05 23.07
N GLY A 73 18.77 7.98 23.42
CA GLY A 73 17.33 8.04 23.69
C GLY A 73 16.48 8.48 22.49
N ALA A 74 17.08 8.62 21.30
CA ALA A 74 16.41 9.03 20.09
C ALA A 74 15.80 7.79 19.43
N GLY A 75 14.71 7.28 20.00
CA GLY A 75 13.79 6.45 19.23
C GLY A 75 13.36 7.28 18.03
N ALA A 76 13.74 6.86 16.82
CA ALA A 76 13.29 7.50 15.61
C ALA A 76 11.76 7.44 15.63
N ALA A 77 11.13 8.57 15.94
CA ALA A 77 9.70 8.71 15.75
C ALA A 77 9.41 8.37 14.28
N PRO A 78 8.33 7.62 13.96
CA PRO A 78 7.95 7.34 12.59
C PRO A 78 7.79 8.68 11.86
N GLY A 79 8.82 9.03 11.09
CA GLY A 79 8.98 10.33 10.48
C GLY A 79 8.23 10.34 9.18
N ASN A 80 7.12 11.08 9.12
CA ASN A 80 6.40 11.43 7.89
C ASN A 80 6.22 10.30 6.85
N ASP A 81 5.86 9.09 7.29
CA ASP A 81 5.65 7.93 6.40
C ASP A 81 4.68 8.25 5.24
N ALA A 82 3.77 9.21 5.46
CA ALA A 82 2.86 9.74 4.46
C ALA A 82 3.54 10.15 3.15
N ALA A 83 4.62 10.92 3.23
CA ALA A 83 5.26 11.51 2.07
C ALA A 83 6.16 10.51 1.32
N ASP A 84 6.67 9.50 2.03
CA ASP A 84 7.44 8.44 1.41
C ASP A 84 6.51 7.42 0.74
N LEU A 85 5.39 7.08 1.38
CA LEU A 85 4.38 6.17 0.83
C LEU A 85 3.65 6.73 -0.41
N THR A 86 3.56 8.06 -0.58
CA THR A 86 3.02 8.65 -1.81
C THR A 86 4.01 8.61 -2.99
N ARG A 87 5.31 8.48 -2.73
CA ARG A 87 6.35 8.32 -3.76
C ARG A 87 6.53 6.88 -4.20
N GLU A 88 6.14 5.94 -3.35
CA GLU A 88 6.21 4.50 -3.59
C GLU A 88 5.32 4.05 -4.75
N VAL A 89 5.73 2.99 -5.45
CA VAL A 89 4.92 2.35 -6.48
C VAL A 89 4.08 1.26 -5.82
N HIS A 90 2.77 1.45 -5.87
CA HIS A 90 1.77 0.51 -5.38
C HIS A 90 1.37 -0.44 -6.50
N PHE A 91 1.02 -1.66 -6.16
CA PHE A 91 0.58 -2.69 -7.11
C PHE A 91 -0.83 -3.16 -6.80
N CYS A 92 -1.50 -3.70 -7.80
CA CYS A 92 -2.76 -4.38 -7.59
C CYS A 92 -2.56 -5.70 -6.83
N GLU A 93 -2.90 -5.72 -5.55
CA GLU A 93 -2.91 -6.89 -4.67
C GLU A 93 -4.35 -7.28 -4.30
N CYS A 94 -5.25 -7.31 -5.28
CA CYS A 94 -6.65 -7.65 -5.05
C CYS A 94 -6.89 -9.12 -4.69
N GLY A 95 -5.88 -9.98 -4.80
CA GLY A 95 -5.92 -11.39 -4.45
C GLY A 95 -6.69 -12.27 -5.43
N HIS A 96 -7.16 -11.71 -6.55
CA HIS A 96 -7.95 -12.44 -7.54
C HIS A 96 -7.13 -12.70 -8.81
N PRO A 97 -7.12 -13.94 -9.33
CA PRO A 97 -6.48 -14.22 -10.61
C PRO A 97 -7.31 -13.59 -11.74
N HIS A 98 -6.63 -12.78 -12.56
CA HIS A 98 -7.23 -12.20 -13.76
C HIS A 98 -6.90 -13.06 -15.00
N PRO A 99 -7.71 -13.02 -16.07
CA PRO A 99 -7.41 -13.70 -17.32
C PRO A 99 -5.99 -13.37 -17.81
N ASN A 100 -5.25 -14.38 -18.26
CA ASN A 100 -3.86 -14.28 -18.74
C ASN A 100 -2.81 -13.90 -17.68
N LEU A 101 -3.11 -14.03 -16.38
CA LEU A 101 -2.11 -13.87 -15.32
C LEU A 101 -0.96 -14.90 -15.50
N PRO A 102 0.30 -14.45 -15.67
CA PRO A 102 1.45 -15.33 -15.75
C PRO A 102 1.69 -16.09 -14.43
N ALA A 103 2.27 -17.29 -14.52
CA ALA A 103 2.59 -18.09 -13.34
C ALA A 103 3.70 -17.48 -12.46
N ASP A 104 4.52 -16.60 -13.04
CA ASP A 104 5.64 -15.89 -12.41
C ASP A 104 5.29 -14.45 -12.00
N ALA A 105 4.03 -14.04 -12.10
CA ALA A 105 3.59 -12.72 -11.66
C ALA A 105 3.88 -12.52 -10.16
N ALA A 106 4.48 -11.38 -9.82
CA ALA A 106 4.90 -11.08 -8.44
C ALA A 106 3.71 -11.00 -7.45
N PHE A 107 2.52 -10.61 -7.96
CA PHE A 107 1.31 -10.45 -7.17
C PHE A 107 0.12 -11.09 -7.87
N VAL A 108 -0.81 -11.64 -7.09
CA VAL A 108 -2.10 -12.10 -7.59
C VAL A 108 -3.03 -10.89 -7.71
N GLY A 109 -3.12 -10.33 -8.92
CA GLY A 109 -3.96 -9.17 -9.24
C GLY A 109 -4.01 -8.86 -10.73
N CYS A 110 -4.45 -7.66 -11.10
CA CYS A 110 -4.64 -7.30 -12.51
C CYS A 110 -3.35 -6.82 -13.21
N GLY A 111 -2.22 -6.71 -12.51
CA GLY A 111 -0.94 -6.23 -13.06
C GLY A 111 -0.78 -4.70 -13.09
N ALA A 112 -1.79 -3.94 -12.65
CA ALA A 112 -1.66 -2.48 -12.58
C ALA A 112 -0.71 -2.04 -11.46
N SER A 113 0.01 -0.95 -11.72
CA SER A 113 0.79 -0.20 -10.73
C SER A 113 0.46 1.30 -10.77
N TRP A 114 0.70 2.01 -9.66
CA TRP A 114 0.42 3.45 -9.56
C TRP A 114 1.21 4.10 -8.41
N ARG A 115 1.23 5.44 -8.39
CA ARG A 115 1.62 6.25 -7.23
C ARG A 115 0.41 6.99 -6.68
N LEU A 116 0.43 7.34 -5.40
CA LEU A 116 -0.68 8.04 -4.74
C LEU A 116 -0.46 9.56 -4.76
N ALA A 117 -1.47 10.32 -5.19
CA ALA A 117 -1.45 11.78 -5.06
C ALA A 117 -1.53 12.24 -3.60
N ALA A 118 -2.28 11.51 -2.78
CA ALA A 118 -2.46 11.78 -1.36
C ALA A 118 -2.76 10.48 -0.61
N LEU A 119 -2.51 10.49 0.70
CA LEU A 119 -2.76 9.37 1.60
C LEU A 119 -3.41 9.90 2.87
N THR A 120 -4.61 9.42 3.19
CA THR A 120 -5.31 9.80 4.42
C THR A 120 -4.87 8.91 5.58
N SER A 121 -4.82 9.46 6.79
CA SER A 121 -4.74 8.61 7.98
C SER A 121 -6.10 7.94 8.16
N GLY A 122 -6.11 6.61 8.22
CA GLY A 122 -7.26 5.85 8.72
C GLY A 122 -7.21 5.83 10.23
N ASP A 123 -8.22 6.40 10.88
CA ASP A 123 -8.32 6.37 12.34
C ASP A 123 -8.58 4.93 12.81
N VAL A 124 -7.80 4.48 13.80
CA VAL A 124 -8.08 3.27 14.55
C VAL A 124 -9.24 3.62 15.48
N THR A 125 -10.45 3.18 15.12
CA THR A 125 -11.61 3.23 16.05
C THR A 125 -11.68 1.95 16.86
#